data_AF-A0A914C6F2-F1
#
_entry.id   AF-A0A914C6F2-F1
#
_cell.length_a   1.000
_cell.length_b   1.000
_cell.length_c   1.000
_cell.angle_alpha   90.00
_cell.angle_beta   90.00
_cell.angle_gamma   90.00
#
_symmetry.space_group_name_H-M   'P 1'
#
loop_
_entity.id
_entity.type
_entity.pdbx_description
1 polymer ?
#
loop_
_entity_poly.entity_id
_entity_poly.type
_entity_poly.pdbx_seq_one_letter_code
_entity_poly.pdbx_strand_id
1 'polypeptide(L)'
;MGMQTFEFVDYLAPLCVFLIFWTTIFLLCVIINYAFITYRDDLTVFEKLGRRWNMKLGPHTIDQIRRRRGWTSTYVYEEELRMFPMSKKRRHSLVSFEFNLVNATNFARSIATKV
;
A
#
# COMPACT_ATOMS: atom_id res chain seq x y z
N MET A 1 36.30 30.95 27.40
CA MET A 1 35.35 30.62 26.31
C MET A 1 33.98 31.05 26.76
N GLY A 2 33.29 31.90 25.99
CA GLY A 2 31.93 32.33 26.33
C GLY A 2 30.96 31.16 26.25
N MET A 3 30.09 31.02 27.25
CA MET A 3 29.04 30.00 27.24
C MET A 3 27.99 30.40 26.21
N GLN A 4 27.88 29.64 25.12
CA GLN A 4 26.84 29.84 24.12
C GLN A 4 25.50 29.40 24.70
N THR A 5 24.58 30.34 24.86
CA THR A 5 23.18 30.07 25.22
C THR A 5 22.39 29.84 23.93
N PHE A 6 21.95 28.61 23.72
CA PHE A 6 21.11 28.27 22.57
C PHE A 6 19.66 28.63 22.83
N GLU A 7 19.06 29.37 21.91
CA GLU A 7 17.63 29.64 21.93
C GLU A 7 16.87 28.50 21.27
N PHE A 8 15.58 28.33 21.61
CA PHE A 8 14.75 27.27 21.02
C PHE A 8 14.71 27.33 19.48
N VAL A 9 14.81 28.54 18.91
CA VAL A 9 14.83 28.79 17.47
C VAL A 9 16.04 28.14 16.78
N ASP A 10 17.19 28.09 17.45
CA ASP A 10 18.41 27.48 16.90
C ASP A 10 18.25 25.95 16.71
N TYR A 11 17.40 25.32 17.53
CA TYR A 11 17.04 23.91 17.39
C TYR A 11 15.93 23.67 16.36
N LEU A 12 15.12 24.69 16.07
CA LEU A 12 14.05 24.60 15.07
C LEU A 12 14.60 24.65 13.63
N ALA A 13 15.68 25.39 13.41
CA ALA A 13 16.28 25.54 12.09
C ALA A 13 16.67 24.19 11.42
N PRO A 14 17.37 23.25 12.10
CA PRO A 14 17.64 21.92 11.57
C PRO A 14 16.37 21.12 11.23
N LEU A 15 15.32 21.24 12.05
CA LEU A 15 14.05 20.55 11.82
C LEU A 15 13.36 21.08 10.56
N CYS A 16 13.32 22.41 10.38
CA CYS A 16 12.76 23.02 9.18
C CYS A 16 13.51 22.58 7.91
N VAL A 17 14.85 22.56 7.95
CA VAL A 17 15.66 22.09 6.82
C VAL A 17 15.38 20.62 6.50
N PHE A 18 15.29 19.77 7.54
CA PHE A 18 14.93 18.36 7.37
C PHE A 18 13.56 18.18 6.72
N LEU A 19 12.54 18.92 7.17
CA LEU A 19 11.19 18.83 6.61
C LEU A 19 11.15 19.28 5.14
N ILE A 20 11.86 20.36 4.80
CA ILE A 20 11.96 20.84 3.42
C ILE A 20 12.63 19.78 2.54
N PHE A 21 13.75 19.23 2.99
CA PHE A 21 14.49 18.19 2.28
C PHE A 21 13.69 16.89 2.09
N TRP A 22 13.01 16.45 3.15
CA TRP A 22 12.13 15.29 3.09
C TRP A 22 11.00 15.51 2.09
N THR A 23 10.39 16.70 2.11
CA THR A 23 9.30 17.06 1.21
C THR A 23 9.77 17.14 -0.24
N THR A 24 10.95 17.69 -0.54
CA THR A 24 11.48 17.72 -1.90
C THR A 24 11.78 16.34 -2.44
N ILE A 25 12.39 15.44 -1.66
CA ILE A 25 12.58 14.04 -2.07
C ILE A 25 11.24 13.37 -2.32
N PHE A 26 10.28 13.53 -1.40
CA PHE A 26 8.95 12.94 -1.55
C PHE A 26 8.27 13.39 -2.85
N LEU A 27 8.30 14.69 -3.16
CA LEU A 27 7.74 15.23 -4.40
C LEU A 27 8.48 14.70 -5.64
N LEU A 28 9.82 14.65 -5.59
CA LEU A 28 10.63 14.11 -6.68
C LEU A 28 10.28 12.64 -6.97
N CYS A 29 10.11 11.82 -5.93
CA CYS A 29 9.67 10.44 -6.08
C CYS A 29 8.27 10.33 -6.70
N VAL A 30 7.34 11.19 -6.30
CA VAL A 30 5.99 11.22 -6.89
C VAL A 30 6.04 11.64 -8.37
N ILE A 31 6.85 12.65 -8.72
CA ILE A 31 7.01 13.11 -10.10
C ILE A 31 7.63 12.02 -10.98
N ILE A 32 8.72 11.40 -10.54
CA ILE A 32 9.35 10.29 -11.27
C ILE A 32 8.36 9.15 -11.44
N ASN A 33 7.59 8.83 -10.39
CA ASN A 33 6.57 7.80 -10.46
C ASN A 33 5.51 8.12 -11.53
N TYR A 34 5.07 9.37 -11.60
CA TYR A 34 4.09 9.79 -12.61
C TYR A 34 4.66 9.87 -14.04
N ALA A 35 5.95 10.20 -14.18
CA ALA A 35 6.60 10.40 -15.48
C ALA A 35 7.10 9.10 -16.12
N PHE A 36 7.64 8.17 -15.34
CA PHE A 36 8.32 6.98 -15.86
C PHE A 36 7.47 5.71 -15.85
N ILE A 37 6.45 5.60 -14.99
CA ILE A 37 5.64 4.37 -14.92
C ILE A 37 4.51 4.39 -15.93
N THR A 38 4.45 3.30 -16.69
CA THR A 38 3.39 3.04 -17.65
C THR A 38 2.29 2.18 -17.02
N TYR A 39 1.07 2.20 -17.58
CA TYR A 39 -0.08 1.41 -17.11
C TYR A 39 0.11 -0.12 -17.09
N ARG A 40 1.20 -0.61 -17.69
CA ARG A 40 1.56 -2.03 -17.74
C ARG A 40 2.53 -2.44 -16.63
N ASP A 41 3.19 -1.47 -16.01
CA ASP A 41 4.12 -1.73 -14.93
C ASP A 41 3.40 -2.13 -13.65
N ASP A 42 4.19 -2.67 -12.72
CA ASP A 42 3.74 -3.11 -11.42
C ASP A 42 3.35 -1.93 -10.52
N LEU A 43 2.42 -2.18 -9.61
CA LEU A 43 1.93 -1.18 -8.66
C LEU A 43 3.04 -0.74 -7.72
N THR A 44 3.34 0.55 -7.76
CA THR A 44 4.37 1.14 -6.91
C THR A 44 3.95 1.21 -5.44
N VAL A 45 4.94 1.38 -4.57
CA VAL A 45 4.71 1.59 -3.14
C VAL A 45 3.86 2.85 -2.90
N PHE A 46 4.06 3.91 -3.69
CA PHE A 46 3.26 5.13 -3.59
C PHE A 46 1.80 4.91 -3.98
N GLU A 47 1.50 4.15 -5.03
CA GLU A 47 0.12 3.84 -5.40
C GLU A 47 -0.59 2.99 -4.32
N LYS A 48 0.15 2.08 -3.68
CA LYS A 48 -0.36 1.30 -2.54
C LYS A 48 -0.59 2.16 -1.30
N LEU A 49 0.29 3.12 -1.04
CA LEU A 49 0.16 4.07 0.06
C LEU A 49 -1.00 5.04 -0.18
N GLY A 50 -1.07 5.60 -1.39
CA GLY A 50 -2.14 6.47 -1.85
C GLY A 50 -3.50 5.79 -1.76
N ARG A 51 -3.59 4.49 -2.06
CA ARG A 51 -4.82 3.71 -1.81
C ARG A 51 -5.27 3.75 -0.34
N ARG A 52 -4.35 3.70 0.64
CA ARG A 52 -4.73 3.74 2.07
C ARG A 52 -5.31 5.11 2.46
N TRP A 53 -4.79 6.18 1.86
CA TRP A 53 -5.26 7.55 2.09
C TRP A 53 -6.26 8.04 1.03
N ASN A 54 -6.74 7.15 0.16
CA ASN A 54 -7.62 7.48 -0.97
C ASN A 54 -7.09 8.60 -1.89
N MET A 55 -5.77 8.71 -2.03
CA MET A 55 -5.07 9.69 -2.86
C MET A 55 -4.45 9.04 -4.10
N LYS A 56 -4.60 9.68 -5.26
CA LYS A 56 -3.96 9.25 -6.50
C LYS A 56 -2.49 9.70 -6.51
N LEU A 57 -1.57 8.77 -6.25
CA LEU A 57 -0.12 9.01 -6.20
C LEU A 57 0.65 8.39 -7.38
N GLY A 58 -0.05 8.10 -8.47
CA GLY A 58 0.51 7.49 -9.69
C GLY A 58 -0.48 7.52 -10.84
N PRO A 59 -0.09 7.01 -12.02
CA PRO A 59 -0.93 7.03 -13.22
C PRO A 59 -2.19 6.17 -13.07
N HIS A 60 -2.13 5.06 -12.32
CA HIS A 60 -3.28 4.19 -12.10
C HIS A 60 -4.34 4.87 -11.23
N THR A 61 -5.59 4.74 -11.63
CA THR A 61 -6.73 5.24 -10.85
C THR A 61 -6.97 4.37 -9.62
N ILE A 62 -7.43 4.96 -8.51
CA ILE A 62 -7.73 4.23 -7.26
C ILE A 62 -8.62 3.00 -7.50
N ASP A 63 -9.59 3.08 -8.40
CA ASP A 63 -10.45 1.95 -8.76
C ASP A 63 -9.72 0.81 -9.47
N GLN A 64 -8.70 1.11 -10.28
CA GLN A 64 -7.84 0.09 -10.89
C GLN A 64 -7.01 -0.60 -9.81
N ILE A 65 -6.44 0.18 -8.89
CA ILE A 65 -5.64 -0.33 -7.76
C ILE A 65 -6.51 -1.20 -6.84
N ARG A 66 -7.74 -0.79 -6.55
CA ARG A 66 -8.70 -1.53 -5.72
C ARG A 66 -9.15 -2.83 -6.40
N ARG A 67 -9.34 -2.82 -7.71
CA ARG A 67 -9.66 -4.02 -8.49
C ARG A 67 -8.55 -5.06 -8.47
N ARG A 68 -7.28 -4.64 -8.43
CA ARG A 68 -6.11 -5.53 -8.31
C ARG A 68 -5.97 -6.20 -6.93
N ARG A 69 -6.84 -5.91 -5.94
CA ARG A 69 -7.03 -6.61 -4.64
C ARG A 69 -5.78 -6.97 -3.81
N GLY A 70 -4.60 -6.45 -4.11
CA GLY A 70 -3.36 -6.78 -3.39
C GLY A 70 -2.26 -7.35 -4.28
N TRP A 71 -2.59 -7.75 -5.52
CA TRP A 71 -1.60 -8.11 -6.52
C TRP A 71 -0.74 -6.91 -6.86
N THR A 72 0.56 -7.10 -6.77
CA THR A 72 1.55 -6.06 -7.06
C THR A 72 1.87 -6.03 -8.53
N SER A 73 1.91 -7.21 -9.18
CA SER A 73 2.26 -7.34 -10.57
C SER A 73 1.07 -7.37 -11.50
N THR A 74 1.16 -6.63 -12.61
CA THR A 74 0.14 -6.62 -13.65
C THR A 74 0.02 -7.99 -14.33
N TYR A 75 1.15 -8.66 -14.57
CA TYR A 75 1.18 -9.97 -15.24
C TYR A 75 0.47 -11.06 -14.45
N VAL A 76 0.76 -11.16 -13.15
CA VAL A 76 0.11 -12.14 -12.26
C VAL A 76 -1.40 -11.93 -12.22
N TYR A 77 -1.85 -10.67 -12.16
CA TYR A 77 -3.27 -10.34 -12.19
C TYR A 77 -3.94 -10.72 -13.52
N GLU A 78 -3.27 -10.48 -14.66
CA GLU A 78 -3.78 -10.86 -15.98
C GLU A 78 -3.82 -12.38 -16.17
N GLU A 79 -2.81 -13.11 -15.70
CA GLU A 79 -2.79 -14.58 -15.73
C GLU A 79 -3.89 -15.18 -14.86
N GLU A 80 -4.11 -14.66 -13.65
CA GLU A 80 -5.18 -15.13 -12.78
C GLU A 80 -6.57 -14.91 -13.42
N LEU A 81 -6.76 -13.80 -14.13
CA LEU A 81 -7.97 -13.55 -14.90
C LEU A 81 -8.15 -14.51 -16.08
N ARG A 82 -7.05 -14.97 -16.70
CA ARG A 82 -7.09 -15.98 -17.77
C ARG A 82 -7.38 -17.38 -17.23
N MET A 83 -6.75 -17.77 -16.11
CA MET A 83 -6.95 -19.09 -15.50
C MET A 83 -8.33 -19.21 -14.88
N PHE A 84 -8.81 -18.15 -14.25
CA PHE A 84 -10.12 -18.10 -13.59
C PHE A 84 -10.93 -16.95 -14.17
N PRO A 85 -11.60 -17.14 -15.33
CA PRO A 85 -12.53 -16.16 -15.90
C PRO A 85 -13.78 -16.08 -15.01
N MET A 86 -13.63 -15.39 -13.87
CA MET A 86 -14.61 -15.41 -12.81
C MET A 86 -15.67 -14.33 -13.03
N SER A 87 -16.92 -14.76 -13.18
CA SER A 87 -18.12 -13.95 -13.00
C SER A 87 -18.10 -13.20 -11.65
N LYS A 88 -18.33 -11.88 -11.68
CA LYS A 88 -18.25 -10.90 -10.57
C LYS A 88 -18.92 -11.33 -9.26
N LYS A 89 -19.93 -12.22 -9.32
CA LYS A 89 -20.82 -12.55 -8.19
C LYS A 89 -20.32 -13.72 -7.33
N ARG A 90 -19.45 -14.60 -7.84
CA ARG A 90 -19.05 -15.85 -7.16
C ARG A 90 -17.78 -15.72 -6.29
N ARG A 91 -16.93 -14.71 -6.53
CA ARG A 91 -15.65 -14.52 -5.81
C ARG A 91 -15.77 -14.01 -4.37
N HIS A 92 -16.78 -13.19 -4.06
CA HIS A 92 -16.99 -12.72 -2.67
C HIS A 92 -17.48 -13.83 -1.73
N SER A 93 -18.21 -14.81 -2.27
CA SER A 93 -18.74 -15.95 -1.53
C SER A 93 -17.62 -16.92 -1.14
N LEU A 94 -16.73 -17.27 -2.07
CA LEU A 94 -15.68 -18.28 -1.83
C LEU A 94 -14.59 -17.79 -0.87
N VAL A 95 -14.13 -16.53 -0.99
CA VAL A 95 -13.11 -15.98 -0.07
C VAL A 95 -13.66 -15.84 1.35
N SER A 96 -14.94 -15.49 1.49
CA SER A 96 -15.59 -15.44 2.80
C SER A 96 -15.79 -16.85 3.39
N PHE A 97 -16.00 -17.86 2.54
CA PHE A 97 -16.18 -19.24 2.97
C PHE A 97 -14.87 -19.88 3.45
N GLU A 98 -13.77 -19.70 2.72
CA GLU A 98 -12.45 -20.20 3.13
C GLU A 98 -11.99 -19.56 4.45
N PHE A 99 -12.20 -18.26 4.62
CA PHE A 99 -11.83 -17.57 5.86
C PHE A 99 -12.62 -18.09 7.08
N ASN A 100 -13.91 -18.37 6.90
CA ASN A 100 -14.74 -18.96 7.95
C ASN A 100 -14.32 -20.41 8.27
N LEU A 101 -13.94 -21.20 7.27
CA LEU A 101 -13.49 -22.58 7.48
C LEU A 101 -12.16 -22.64 8.23
N VAL A 102 -11.20 -21.78 7.86
CA VAL A 102 -9.90 -21.67 8.55
C VAL A 102 -10.08 -21.18 9.98
N ASN A 103 -11.00 -20.24 10.23
CA ASN A 103 -11.26 -19.76 11.58
C ASN A 103 -11.94 -20.84 12.44
N ALA A 104 -12.87 -21.61 11.86
CA ALA A 104 -13.53 -22.72 12.54
C ALA A 104 -12.56 -23.87 12.89
N THR A 105 -11.63 -24.21 11.99
CA THR A 105 -10.62 -25.25 12.27
C THR A 105 -9.63 -24.81 13.34
N ASN A 106 -9.18 -23.55 13.32
CA ASN A 106 -8.31 -23.00 14.35
C ASN A 106 -9.02 -22.92 15.72
N PHE A 107 -10.31 -22.59 15.73
CA PHE A 107 -11.13 -22.59 16.94
C PHE A 107 -11.31 -24.00 17.52
N ALA A 108 -11.64 -24.99 16.68
CA ALA A 108 -11.75 -26.39 17.10
C ALA A 108 -10.42 -26.92 17.66
N ARG A 109 -9.29 -26.53 17.05
CA ARG A 109 -7.95 -26.91 17.52
C ARG A 109 -7.59 -26.29 18.87
N SER A 110 -8.07 -25.07 19.14
CA SER A 110 -7.89 -24.35 20.42
C SER A 110 -8.70 -24.96 21.57
N ILE A 111 -9.87 -25.53 21.28
CA ILE A 111 -10.67 -26.26 22.28
C ILE A 111 -10.05 -27.63 22.57
N ALA A 112 -9.58 -28.34 21.53
CA ALA A 112 -8.99 -29.68 21.67
C ALA A 112 -7.67 -29.71 22.45
N THR A 113 -6.92 -28.60 22.52
CA THR A 113 -5.68 -28.48 23.31
C THR A 113 -5.89 -27.95 24.73
N LYS A 114 -7.13 -27.57 25.09
CA LYS A 114 -7.49 -27.07 26.44
C LYS A 114 -8.24 -28.09 27.30
N VAL A 115 -8.43 -29.31 26.81
CA VAL A 115 -8.91 -30.49 27.54
C VAL A 115 -7.72 -31.42 27.75
#